data_AF-A0ABC8IWE6-F1
#
_entry.id   AF-A0ABC8IWE6-F1
#
_cell.length_a   1.000
_cell.length_b   1.000
_cell.length_c   1.000
_cell.angle_alpha   90.00
_cell.angle_beta   90.00
_cell.angle_gamma   90.00
#
_symmetry.space_group_name_H-M   'P 1'
#
loop_
_entity.id
_entity.type
_entity.pdbx_description
1 polymer ?
#
loop_
_entity_poly.entity_id
_entity_poly.type
_entity_poly.pdbx_seq_one_letter_code
_entity_poly.pdbx_strand_id
1 'polypeptide(L)' 'MLKPDQVTSPVQWETTVKTLLSKGLKNSYELGPGKVIAGIFKRVYKSANVENISA' A
#
# COMPACT_ATOMS: atom_id res chain seq x y z
N MET A 1 11.56 9.64 -15.55
CA MET A 1 12.32 10.38 -14.53
C MET A 1 11.43 10.52 -13.30
N LEU A 2 11.85 10.06 -12.12
CA LEU A 2 11.10 10.27 -10.87
C LEU A 2 11.26 11.75 -10.43
N LYS A 3 10.27 12.30 -9.70
CA LYS A 3 10.41 13.63 -9.10
C LYS A 3 11.47 13.58 -7.98
N PRO A 4 12.34 14.60 -7.82
CA PRO A 4 13.41 14.61 -6.81
C PRO A 4 12.93 14.24 -5.41
N ASP A 5 11.75 14.75 -5.03
CA ASP A 5 11.17 14.54 -3.70
C ASP A 5 10.78 13.09 -3.42
N GLN A 6 10.50 12.28 -4.45
CA GLN A 6 10.21 10.84 -4.27
C GLN A 6 11.43 10.06 -3.78
N VAL A 7 12.64 10.60 -4.02
CA VAL A 7 13.90 9.96 -3.65
C VAL A 7 14.39 10.44 -2.29
N THR A 8 14.14 11.71 -1.95
CA THR A 8 14.69 12.36 -0.75
C THR A 8 13.71 12.43 0.41
N SER A 9 12.41 12.29 0.17
CA SER A 9 11.37 12.36 1.21
C SER A 9 10.94 10.98 1.70
N PRO A 10 10.51 10.86 2.97
CA PRO A 10 10.00 9.61 3.51
C PRO A 10 8.72 9.17 2.77
N VAL A 11 8.60 7.86 2.55
CA VAL A 11 7.41 7.28 1.90
C VAL A 11 6.25 7.26 2.90
N GLN A 12 5.17 7.96 2.57
CA GLN A 12 4.02 8.15 3.46
C GLN A 12 2.99 7.01 3.36
N TRP A 13 3.39 5.80 3.73
CA TRP A 13 2.54 4.60 3.63
C TRP A 13 1.26 4.69 4.45
N GLU A 14 1.34 5.15 5.71
CA GLU A 14 0.16 5.23 6.57
C GLU A 14 -0.88 6.22 6.03
N THR A 15 -0.45 7.42 5.63
CA THR A 15 -1.32 8.43 5.00
C THR A 15 -1.97 7.88 3.73
N THR A 16 -1.20 7.16 2.91
CA THR A 16 -1.69 6.56 1.67
C THR A 16 -2.80 5.56 1.95
N VAL A 17 -2.58 4.62 2.86
CA VAL A 17 -3.59 3.59 3.21
C VAL A 17 -4.86 4.24 3.79
N LYS A 18 -4.73 5.16 4.75
CA LYS A 18 -5.88 5.86 5.34
C LYS A 18 -6.70 6.62 4.29
N THR A 19 -6.01 7.26 3.33
CA THR A 19 -6.67 7.99 2.24
C THR A 19 -7.40 7.05 1.27
N LEU A 20 -6.84 5.88 0.97
CA LEU A 20 -7.52 4.90 0.13
C LEU A 20 -8.76 4.34 0.82
N LEU A 21 -8.66 4.02 2.11
CA LEU A 21 -9.79 3.55 2.91
C LEU A 21 -10.90 4.61 3.00
N SER A 22 -10.55 5.88 3.23
CA SER A 22 -11.54 6.97 3.29
C SER A 22 -12.25 7.22 1.95
N LYS A 23 -11.60 6.88 0.84
CA LYS A 23 -12.18 6.91 -0.50
C LYS A 23 -12.99 5.66 -0.86
N GLY A 24 -13.19 4.74 0.09
CA GLY A 24 -14.02 3.55 -0.10
C GLY A 24 -13.34 2.43 -0.86
N LEU A 25 -12.02 2.26 -0.70
CA LEU A 25 -11.30 1.09 -1.21
C LEU A 25 -11.99 -0.22 -0.78
N LYS A 26 -12.44 -1.01 -1.74
CA LYS A 26 -13.13 -2.29 -1.50
C LYS A 26 -12.23 -3.50 -1.74
N ASN A 27 -11.51 -3.50 -2.85
CA ASN A 27 -10.64 -4.58 -3.28
C ASN A 27 -9.21 -4.05 -3.39
N SER A 28 -8.21 -4.87 -3.08
CA SER A 28 -6.82 -4.49 -3.25
C SER A 28 -5.96 -5.67 -3.65
N TYR A 29 -5.05 -5.43 -4.60
CA TYR A 29 -4.20 -6.45 -5.22
C TYR A 29 -2.73 -5.99 -5.17
N GLU A 30 -1.86 -6.81 -4.58
CA GLU A 30 -0.41 -6.61 -4.60
C GLU A 30 0.18 -7.44 -5.75
N LEU A 31 0.64 -6.78 -6.80
CA LEU A 31 1.25 -7.43 -7.95
C LEU A 31 2.76 -7.55 -7.73
N GLY A 32 3.27 -8.78 -7.66
CA GLY A 32 4.69 -9.05 -7.50
C GLY A 32 5.02 -10.07 -6.40
N PRO A 33 6.30 -10.46 -6.29
CA PRO A 33 6.73 -11.48 -5.35
C PRO A 33 6.65 -10.97 -3.89
N GLY A 34 6.20 -11.84 -3.00
CA GLY A 34 6.12 -11.56 -1.57
C GLY A 34 4.82 -10.89 -1.15
N LYS A 35 4.79 -10.32 0.05
CA LYS A 35 3.59 -9.73 0.69
C LYS A 35 3.92 -8.48 1.49
N VAL A 36 4.85 -7.67 0.98
CA VAL A 36 5.40 -6.53 1.72
C VAL A 36 4.34 -5.44 1.88
N ILE A 37 3.65 -5.10 0.79
CA ILE A 37 2.61 -4.08 0.80
C ILE A 37 1.39 -4.57 1.59
N ALA A 38 1.00 -5.83 1.43
CA ALA A 38 -0.03 -6.45 2.26
C ALA A 38 0.31 -6.38 3.76
N GLY A 39 1.58 -6.59 4.12
CA GLY A 39 2.07 -6.44 5.50
C GLY A 39 1.97 -5.00 6.01
N ILE A 40 2.31 -4.00 5.19
CA ILE A 40 2.15 -2.59 5.53
C ILE A 40 0.67 -2.24 5.75
N PHE A 41 -0.21 -2.67 4.84
CA PHE A 41 -1.66 -2.47 4.96
C PHE A 41 -2.19 -3.05 6.27
N LYS A 42 -1.80 -4.28 6.64
CA LYS A 42 -2.24 -4.92 7.90
C LYS A 42 -1.75 -4.22 9.16
N ARG A 43 -0.61 -3.54 9.11
CA ARG A 43 -0.12 -2.71 10.24
C ARG A 43 -0.95 -1.45 10.45
N VAL A 44 -1.46 -0.85 9.36
CA VAL A 44 -2.28 0.37 9.42
C VAL A 44 -3.76 0.03 9.65
N TYR A 45 -4.25 -1.03 9.00
CA TYR A 45 -5.63 -1.50 9.07
C TYR A 45 -5.65 -3.03 9.16
N LYS A 46 -5.87 -3.55 10.37
CA LYS A 46 -5.76 -4.99 10.68
C LYS A 46 -6.69 -5.86 9.82
N SER A 47 -7.85 -5.34 9.42
CA SER A 47 -8.83 -6.03 8.58
C SER A 47 -8.60 -5.83 7.07
N ALA A 48 -7.48 -5.23 6.67
CA ALA A 48 -7.15 -5.06 5.26
C ALA A 48 -7.08 -6.41 4.54
N ASN A 49 -7.85 -6.53 3.46
CA ASN A 49 -7.78 -7.67 2.55
C ASN A 49 -7.02 -7.26 1.28
N VAL A 50 -5.75 -7.69 1.20
CA VAL A 50 -4.86 -7.48 0.05
C VAL A 50 -4.55 -8.84 -0.56
N GLU A 51 -5.00 -9.05 -1.80
CA GLU A 51 -4.75 -10.27 -2.56
C GLU A 51 -3.40 -10.15 -3.26
N ASN A 52 -2.49 -11.11 -3.07
CA ASN A 52 -1.20 -11.09 -3.74
C ASN A 52 -1.27 -11.89 -5.04
N ILE A 53 -0.88 -11.26 -6.14
CA ILE A 53 -0.80 -11.87 -7.46
C ILE A 53 0.68 -11.95 -7.83
N SER A 54 1.24 -13.15 -7.72
CA SER A 54 2.61 -13.46 -8.16
C SER A 54 2.59 -14.06 -9.56
N ALA A 55 3.55 -13.67 -10.39
CA ALA A 55 3.87 -14.34 -11.65
C ALA A 55 4.81 -15.53 -11.43
#